data_AF-E9EDR3-F1
#
_entry.id   AF-E9EDR3-F1
#
_cell.length_a   1.000
_cell.length_b   1.000
_cell.length_c   1.000
_cell.angle_alpha   90.00
_cell.angle_beta   90.00
_cell.angle_gamma   90.00
#
_symmetry.space_group_name_H-M   'P 1'
#
loop_
_entity.id
_entity.type
_entity.pdbx_description
1 polymer ?
#
loop_
_entity_poly.entity_id
_entity_poly.type
_entity_poly.pdbx_seq_one_letter_code
_entity_poly.pdbx_strand_id
1 'polypeptide(L)' 'MSGNENPGNFANRPTEEVQEIASKGGQASSGGFATMDPDKQKRDIASQGGQASSGSFEPGSKKAQEAGRKGGSK' A
#
# COMPACT_ATOMS: atom_id res chain seq x y z
N MET A 1 30.28 -3.01 1.36
CA MET A 1 29.42 -1.89 0.90
C MET A 1 28.74 -2.38 -0.36
N SER A 2 27.46 -2.77 -0.27
CA SER A 2 26.69 -3.25 -1.40
C SER A 2 26.44 -2.06 -2.33
N GLY A 3 27.29 -1.92 -3.36
CA GLY A 3 27.03 -1.05 -4.49
C GLY A 3 25.79 -1.60 -5.18
N ASN A 4 24.62 -1.10 -4.81
CA ASN A 4 23.37 -1.49 -5.43
C ASN A 4 23.31 -0.75 -6.76
N GLU A 5 23.80 -1.40 -7.83
CA GLU A 5 23.93 -0.88 -9.20
C GLU A 5 22.60 -0.70 -9.92
N ASN A 6 21.49 -0.53 -9.19
CA ASN A 6 20.22 -0.17 -9.79
C ASN A 6 20.19 1.34 -10.05
N PRO A 7 20.37 1.81 -11.30
CA PRO A 7 20.39 3.24 -11.60
C PRO A 7 19.06 3.94 -11.29
N GLY A 8 17.98 3.17 -11.11
CA GLY A 8 16.66 3.69 -10.75
C GLY A 8 16.45 3.94 -9.25
N ASN A 9 17.34 3.48 -8.38
CA ASN A 9 17.15 3.58 -6.93
C ASN A 9 17.34 5.02 -6.42
N PHE A 10 16.54 5.46 -5.45
CA PHE A 10 16.64 6.79 -4.85
C PHE A 10 18.00 7.05 -4.17
N ALA A 11 18.65 5.99 -3.66
CA ALA A 11 19.99 6.10 -3.08
C ALA A 11 21.08 6.48 -4.09
N ASN A 12 20.81 6.33 -5.39
CA ASN A 12 21.73 6.66 -6.48
C ASN A 12 21.37 8.00 -7.16
N ARG A 13 20.44 8.77 -6.58
CA ARG A 13 19.98 10.07 -7.11
C ARG A 13 20.46 11.24 -6.23
N PRO A 14 20.58 12.46 -6.79
CA PRO A 14 20.84 13.67 -6.01
C PRO A 14 19.76 13.90 -4.95
N THR A 15 20.16 14.35 -3.77
CA THR A 15 19.24 14.64 -2.66
C THR A 15 18.15 15.65 -3.03
N GLU A 16 18.49 16.67 -3.83
CA GLU A 16 17.54 17.68 -4.32
C GLU A 16 16.45 17.07 -5.22
N GLU A 17 16.83 16.16 -6.13
CA GLU A 17 15.89 15.47 -7.01
C GLU A 17 14.94 14.57 -6.20
N VAL A 18 15.47 13.86 -5.21
CA VAL A 18 14.66 13.02 -4.30
C VAL A 18 13.69 13.88 -3.48
N GLN A 19 14.14 15.03 -2.98
CA GLN A 19 13.29 15.99 -2.27
C GLN A 19 12.18 16.55 -3.15
N GLU A 20 12.46 16.86 -4.41
CA GLU A 20 11.46 17.34 -5.37
C GLU A 20 10.44 16.25 -5.69
N ILE A 21 10.87 15.00 -5.89
CA ILE A 21 9.98 13.85 -6.13
C ILE A 21 9.08 13.60 -4.91
N ALA A 22 9.65 13.63 -3.70
CA ALA A 22 8.89 13.48 -2.46
C ALA A 22 7.88 14.62 -2.28
N SER A 23 8.28 15.86 -2.57
CA SER A 23 7.41 17.04 -2.52
C SER A 23 6.25 16.93 -3.52
N LYS A 24 6.53 16.57 -4.77
CA LYS A 24 5.49 16.33 -5.80
C LYS A 24 4.54 15.20 -5.40
N GLY A 25 5.06 14.10 -4.84
CA GLY A 25 4.25 13.00 -4.32
C GLY A 25 3.36 13.42 -3.14
N GLY A 26 3.88 14.27 -2.25
CA GLY A 26 3.12 14.86 -1.14
C GLY A 26 2.05 15.84 -1.61
N GLN A 27 2.35 16.68 -2.61
CA GLN A 27 1.39 17.60 -3.24
C GLN A 27 0.27 16.84 -3.97
N ALA A 28 0.60 15.76 -4.68
CA ALA A 28 -0.41 14.86 -5.27
C ALA A 28 -1.29 14.18 -4.20
N SER A 29 -0.76 14.02 -2.98
CA SER A 29 -1.46 13.43 -1.83
C SER A 29 -2.14 14.48 -0.92
N SER A 30 -2.17 15.75 -1.31
CA SER A 30 -2.60 16.92 -0.50
C SER A 30 -4.02 16.86 0.06
N GLY A 31 -4.86 15.92 -0.36
CA GLY A 31 -6.22 15.75 0.17
C GLY A 31 -6.53 14.38 0.78
N GLY A 32 -5.57 13.45 0.82
CA GLY A 32 -5.87 12.04 1.11
C GLY A 32 -5.72 11.65 2.59
N PHE A 33 -4.52 11.84 3.14
CA PHE A 33 -4.19 11.35 4.48
C PHE A 33 -3.90 12.49 5.46
N ALA A 34 -2.94 13.37 5.17
CA ALA A 34 -2.48 14.38 6.14
C ALA A 34 -3.56 15.39 6.57
N THR A 35 -4.57 15.62 5.71
CA THR A 35 -5.68 16.55 5.94
C THR A 35 -6.94 15.85 6.44
N MET A 36 -6.94 14.52 6.53
CA MET A 36 -8.09 13.73 6.95
C MET A 36 -8.12 13.64 8.47
N ASP A 37 -9.32 13.73 9.04
CA ASP A 37 -9.52 13.53 10.47
C ASP A 37 -9.00 12.14 10.89
N PRO A 38 -8.22 12.02 11.99
CA PRO A 38 -7.59 10.76 12.39
C PRO A 38 -8.59 9.64 12.73
N ASP A 39 -9.79 9.99 13.21
CA ASP A 39 -10.85 9.01 13.45
C ASP A 39 -11.49 8.55 12.13
N LYS A 40 -11.67 9.47 11.17
CA LYS A 40 -12.10 9.12 9.81
C LYS A 40 -11.06 8.27 9.09
N GLN A 41 -9.78 8.60 9.16
CA GLN A 41 -8.70 7.77 8.59
C GLN A 41 -8.80 6.33 9.06
N LYS A 42 -8.88 6.11 10.38
CA LYS A 42 -8.96 4.75 10.92
C LYS A 42 -10.20 4.01 10.43
N ARG A 43 -11.35 4.67 10.39
CA ARG A 43 -12.61 4.05 9.94
C ARG A 43 -12.59 3.74 8.44
N ASP A 44 -12.19 4.69 7.61
CA ASP A 44 -12.26 4.56 6.16
C ASP A 44 -11.20 3.58 5.64
N ILE A 45 -10.00 3.57 6.21
CA ILE A 45 -8.95 2.58 5.85
C ILE A 45 -9.37 1.17 6.30
N ALA A 46 -9.88 1.03 7.53
CA ALA A 46 -10.36 -0.27 8.02
C ALA A 46 -11.56 -0.77 7.20
N SER A 47 -12.46 0.14 6.80
CA SER A 47 -13.61 -0.15 5.94
C SER A 47 -13.16 -0.60 4.56
N GLN A 48 -12.22 0.11 3.93
CA GLN A 48 -11.67 -0.27 2.62
C GLN A 48 -10.93 -1.62 2.66
N GLY A 49 -10.19 -1.90 3.72
CA GLY A 49 -9.58 -3.23 3.94
C GLY A 49 -10.65 -4.33 4.07
N GLY A 50 -11.78 -4.03 4.71
CA GLY A 50 -12.93 -4.92 4.80
C GLY A 50 -13.73 -5.06 3.51
N GLN A 51 -13.73 -4.05 2.62
CA GLN A 51 -14.38 -4.09 1.31
C GLN A 51 -13.54 -4.83 0.25
N ALA A 52 -12.22 -4.67 0.29
CA ALA A 52 -11.30 -5.39 -0.60
C ALA A 52 -11.16 -6.87 -0.20
N SER A 53 -11.36 -7.18 1.08
CA SER A 53 -11.54 -8.55 1.56
C SER A 53 -12.97 -8.99 1.26
N SER A 54 -13.19 -10.14 0.64
CA SER A 54 -14.55 -10.64 0.33
C SER A 54 -15.33 -11.14 1.57
N GLY A 55 -15.08 -10.54 2.73
CA GLY A 55 -15.44 -11.04 4.06
C GLY A 55 -14.53 -12.19 4.53
N SER A 56 -14.60 -12.49 5.83
CA SER A 56 -14.05 -13.73 6.38
C SER A 56 -14.77 -14.92 5.75
N PHE A 57 -14.03 -15.92 5.26
CA PHE A 57 -14.66 -17.14 4.78
C PHE A 57 -15.07 -18.01 5.96
N GLU A 58 -16.25 -18.64 5.86
CA GLU A 58 -16.61 -19.69 6.81
C GLU A 58 -15.57 -20.83 6.70
N PRO A 59 -15.04 -21.33 7.84
CA PRO A 59 -14.11 -22.45 7.85
C PRO A 59 -14.70 -23.65 7.10
N GLY A 60 -13.96 -24.15 6.11
CA GLY A 60 -14.39 -25.29 5.29
C GLY A 60 -15.29 -24.96 4.09
N SER A 61 -15.70 -23.70 3.90
CA SER A 61 -16.47 -23.32 2.71
C SER A 61 -15.67 -23.50 1.42
N LYS A 62 -16.37 -23.85 0.32
CA LYS A 62 -15.74 -23.98 -1.01
C LYS A 62 -15.01 -22.71 -1.44
N LYS A 63 -15.57 -21.55 -1.10
CA LYS A 63 -14.98 -20.23 -1.37
C LYS A 63 -13.66 -20.01 -0.60
N ALA A 64 -13.57 -20.47 0.65
CA ALA A 64 -12.33 -20.45 1.43
C ALA A 64 -11.25 -21.33 0.78
N GLN A 65 -11.63 -22.55 0.38
CA GLN A 65 -10.72 -23.52 -0.23
C GLN A 65 -10.18 -23.01 -1.56
N GLU A 66 -11.03 -22.41 -2.40
CA GLU A 66 -10.64 -21.84 -3.68
C GLU A 66 -9.73 -20.61 -3.51
N ALA A 67 -10.07 -19.70 -2.59
CA ALA A 67 -9.23 -18.55 -2.26
C ALA A 67 -7.87 -18.98 -1.68
N GLY A 68 -7.84 -19.97 -0.80
CA GLY A 68 -6.61 -20.54 -0.24
C GLY A 68 -5.75 -21.24 -1.28
N ARG A 69 -6.36 -22.01 -2.19
CA ARG A 69 -5.66 -22.66 -3.31
C ARG A 69 -5.03 -21.64 -4.27
N LYS A 70 -5.76 -20.56 -4.59
CA LYS A 70 -5.25 -19.45 -5.42
C LYS A 70 -4.16 -18.65 -4.73
N GLY A 71 -4.24 -18.46 -3.41
CA GLY A 71 -3.22 -17.76 -2.62
C GLY A 71 -1.94 -18.58 -2.41
N GLY A 72 -2.08 -19.91 -2.32
CA GLY A 72 -0.96 -20.85 -2.15
C GLY A 72 -0.28 -21.27 -3.46
N SER A 73 -0.87 -20.99 -4.61
CA SER A 73 -0.23 -21.17 -5.92
C SER A 73 0.73 -20.03 -6.20
N LYS A 74 1.94 -20.11 -5.63
CA LYS A 74 3.12 -19.33 -6.02
C LYS A 74 4.29 -20.28 -6.23
#